data_AF-A0A2W4SAT6-F1
#
_entry.id   AF-A0A2W4SAT6-F1
#
_cell.length_a   1.000
_cell.length_b   1.000
_cell.length_c   1.000
_cell.angle_alpha   90.00
_cell.angle_beta   90.00
_cell.angle_gamma   90.00
#
_symmetry.space_group_name_H-M   'P 1'
#
loop_
_entity.id
_entity.type
_entity.pdbx_description
1 polymer ?
#
loop_
_entity_poly.entity_id
_entity_poly.type
_entity_poly.pdbx_seq_one_letter_code
_entity_poly.pdbx_strand_id
1 'polypeptide(L)'
;MSYGLMPEGFVSKTMEEIRQELIDQLRARISPSLSFEADSILGHIVGIVSEYVARAWEQMQAVYRSMYPDSAVGDALDGIAAITGVTRLPATPSRVIATVSGVPGTVLPAGRVASVEGTGARFRTVEEVTIPEVGSIRVEMVAEDTGPIPAPAGTLTQIETPVVGWESVINLEDAILGRNRETDEELRARREATLRAVGSGTFESLRAALLLLPGVQQVRLFENTSMETDATGLPPKSFEAVIQG
;
A
#
# COMPACT_ATOMS: atom_id res chain seq x y z
N MET A 1 -21.45 -10.90 31.06
CA MET A 1 -21.82 -10.67 29.64
C MET A 1 -21.20 -11.81 28.85
N SER A 2 -21.97 -12.48 27.99
CA SER A 2 -21.48 -13.61 27.18
C SER A 2 -21.08 -13.21 25.76
N TYR A 3 -21.26 -11.93 25.41
CA TYR A 3 -21.04 -11.37 24.07
C TYR A 3 -20.43 -9.97 24.20
N GLY A 4 -19.80 -9.49 23.13
CA GLY A 4 -19.03 -8.25 23.11
C GLY A 4 -17.54 -8.49 23.34
N LEU A 5 -16.87 -7.55 23.99
CA LEU A 5 -15.45 -7.64 24.27
C LEU A 5 -15.21 -8.53 25.50
N MET A 6 -14.73 -9.75 25.25
CA MET A 6 -14.33 -10.74 26.25
C MET A 6 -12.79 -10.78 26.37
N PRO A 7 -12.23 -11.34 27.45
CA PRO A 7 -10.78 -11.52 27.58
C PRO A 7 -10.14 -12.30 26.41
N GLU A 8 -10.88 -13.22 25.80
CA GLU A 8 -10.44 -14.04 24.67
C GLU A 8 -10.64 -13.33 23.31
N GLY A 9 -11.37 -12.21 23.27
CA GLY A 9 -11.62 -11.43 22.06
C GLY A 9 -13.07 -10.95 21.91
N PHE A 10 -13.40 -10.43 20.72
CA PHE A 10 -14.75 -9.95 20.42
C PHE A 10 -15.68 -11.08 19.94
N VAL A 11 -16.71 -11.39 20.71
CA VAL A 11 -17.73 -12.38 20.39
C VAL A 11 -19.00 -11.67 19.92
N SER A 12 -19.32 -11.80 18.63
CA SER A 12 -20.55 -11.26 18.03
C SER A 12 -21.75 -12.15 18.35
N LYS A 13 -22.92 -11.54 18.54
CA LYS A 13 -24.19 -12.28 18.60
C LYS A 13 -24.63 -12.69 17.19
N THR A 14 -25.16 -13.89 17.05
CA THR A 14 -25.81 -14.35 15.81
C THR A 14 -27.21 -13.74 15.67
N MET A 15 -27.72 -13.68 14.44
CA MET A 15 -29.07 -13.19 14.18
C MET A 15 -30.13 -13.99 14.95
N GLU A 16 -29.98 -15.31 15.08
CA GLU A 16 -30.94 -16.14 15.79
C GLU A 16 -30.98 -15.85 17.29
N GLU A 17 -29.80 -15.66 17.92
CA GLU A 17 -29.72 -15.27 19.33
C GLU A 17 -30.36 -13.89 19.56
N ILE A 18 -30.10 -12.93 18.66
CA ILE A 18 -30.70 -11.58 18.72
C ILE A 18 -32.22 -11.66 18.55
N ARG A 19 -32.70 -12.46 17.59
CA ARG A 19 -34.12 -12.65 17.31
C ARG A 19 -34.82 -13.25 18.52
N GLN A 20 -34.24 -14.28 19.12
CA GLN A 20 -34.80 -14.93 20.30
C GLN A 20 -34.84 -13.97 21.50
N GLU A 21 -33.77 -13.23 21.76
CA GLU A 21 -33.74 -12.20 22.82
C GLU A 21 -34.82 -11.12 22.62
N LEU A 22 -35.05 -10.67 21.38
CA LEU A 22 -36.09 -9.69 21.06
C LEU A 22 -37.49 -10.27 21.31
N ILE A 23 -37.75 -11.50 20.88
CA ILE A 23 -39.05 -12.18 21.11
C ILE A 23 -39.32 -12.30 22.62
N ASP A 24 -38.32 -12.75 23.39
CA ASP A 24 -38.45 -12.93 24.83
C ASP A 24 -38.69 -11.60 25.55
N GLN A 25 -38.02 -10.53 25.14
CA GLN A 25 -38.25 -9.18 25.67
C GLN A 25 -39.64 -8.64 25.33
N LEU A 26 -40.12 -8.85 24.10
CA LEU A 26 -41.45 -8.41 23.68
C LEU A 26 -42.56 -9.16 24.43
N ARG A 27 -42.39 -10.47 24.63
CA ARG A 27 -43.32 -11.27 25.45
C ARG A 27 -43.33 -10.84 26.91
N ALA A 28 -42.15 -10.55 27.48
CA ALA A 28 -42.03 -10.13 28.87
C ALA A 28 -42.60 -8.73 29.13
N ARG A 29 -42.44 -7.79 28.18
CA ARG A 29 -42.82 -6.37 28.38
C ARG A 29 -44.21 -6.01 27.88
N ILE A 30 -44.71 -6.68 26.85
CA ILE A 30 -46.00 -6.34 26.22
C ILE A 30 -47.06 -7.38 26.60
N SER A 31 -46.89 -8.62 26.15
CA SER A 31 -47.79 -9.72 26.51
C SER A 31 -47.15 -11.08 26.18
N PRO A 32 -47.25 -12.08 27.07
CA PRO A 32 -46.81 -13.45 26.81
C PRO A 32 -47.51 -14.12 25.61
N SER A 33 -48.70 -13.65 25.22
CA SER A 33 -49.52 -14.25 24.17
C SER A 33 -49.18 -13.75 22.75
N LEU A 34 -48.13 -12.94 22.58
CA LEU A 34 -47.73 -12.44 21.27
C LEU A 34 -47.16 -13.57 20.39
N SER A 35 -47.68 -13.65 19.16
CA SER A 35 -47.19 -14.55 18.12
C SER A 35 -46.16 -13.86 17.23
N PHE A 36 -45.11 -14.59 16.87
CA PHE A 36 -43.99 -14.16 16.03
C PHE A 36 -43.72 -15.18 14.92
N GLU A 37 -44.77 -15.86 14.44
CA GLU A 37 -44.69 -16.74 13.28
C GLU A 37 -44.17 -15.98 12.06
N ALA A 38 -43.53 -16.71 11.14
CA ALA A 38 -42.80 -16.12 10.01
C ALA A 38 -43.66 -15.22 9.12
N ASP A 39 -44.96 -15.52 8.99
CA ASP A 39 -45.91 -14.76 8.18
C ASP A 39 -46.66 -13.67 8.96
N SER A 40 -46.37 -13.51 10.26
CA SER A 40 -46.99 -12.47 11.08
C SER A 40 -46.26 -11.13 10.89
N ILE A 41 -46.99 -10.02 10.95
CA ILE A 41 -46.41 -8.66 10.85
C ILE A 41 -45.32 -8.46 11.90
N LEU A 42 -45.55 -8.93 13.13
CA LEU A 42 -44.57 -8.87 14.21
C LEU A 42 -43.35 -9.76 13.94
N GLY A 43 -43.54 -10.94 13.35
CA GLY A 43 -42.45 -11.82 12.91
C GLY A 43 -41.55 -11.15 11.87
N HIS A 44 -42.13 -10.50 10.87
CA HIS A 44 -41.38 -9.72 9.88
C HIS A 44 -40.63 -8.54 10.50
N ILE A 45 -41.26 -7.76 11.39
CA ILE A 45 -40.62 -6.63 12.08
C ILE A 45 -39.42 -7.11 12.90
N VAL A 46 -39.60 -8.16 13.70
CA VAL A 46 -38.49 -8.72 14.50
C VAL A 46 -37.38 -9.25 13.59
N GLY A 47 -37.72 -9.90 12.47
CA GLY A 47 -36.74 -10.33 11.47
C GLY A 47 -35.88 -9.18 10.96
N ILE A 48 -36.51 -8.11 10.46
CA ILE A 48 -35.81 -6.92 9.94
C ILE A 48 -34.94 -6.29 11.03
N VAL A 49 -35.48 -6.09 12.24
CA VAL A 49 -34.71 -5.49 13.34
C VAL A 49 -33.54 -6.37 13.74
N SER A 50 -33.73 -7.69 13.84
CA SER A 50 -32.66 -8.62 14.17
C SER A 50 -31.55 -8.62 13.12
N GLU A 51 -31.88 -8.48 11.84
CA GLU A 51 -30.91 -8.35 10.75
C GLU A 51 -30.09 -7.06 10.88
N TYR A 52 -30.74 -5.90 11.09
CA TYR A 52 -30.03 -4.63 11.29
C TYR A 52 -29.10 -4.67 12.51
N VAL A 53 -29.54 -5.27 13.62
CA VAL A 53 -28.73 -5.41 14.82
C VAL A 53 -27.57 -6.39 14.58
N ALA A 54 -27.79 -7.50 13.87
CA ALA A 54 -26.73 -8.44 13.51
C ALA A 54 -25.64 -7.77 12.66
N ARG A 55 -26.03 -6.98 11.64
CA ARG A 55 -25.09 -6.17 10.84
C ARG A 55 -24.29 -5.19 11.70
N ALA A 56 -24.92 -4.59 12.72
CA ALA A 56 -24.20 -3.71 13.64
C ALA A 56 -23.16 -4.49 14.48
N TRP A 57 -23.47 -5.71 14.92
CA TRP A 57 -22.50 -6.59 15.60
C TRP A 57 -21.33 -6.98 14.71
N GLU A 58 -21.59 -7.32 13.45
CA GLU A 58 -20.56 -7.60 12.45
C GLU A 58 -19.66 -6.40 12.21
N GLN A 59 -20.24 -5.21 12.06
CA GLN A 59 -19.49 -3.96 11.89
C GLN A 59 -18.63 -3.65 13.14
N MET A 60 -19.17 -3.86 14.34
CA MET A 60 -18.41 -3.69 15.59
C MET A 60 -17.23 -4.67 15.66
N GLN A 61 -17.42 -5.93 15.25
CA GLN A 61 -16.33 -6.89 15.16
C GLN A 61 -15.27 -6.47 14.13
N ALA A 62 -15.69 -5.94 12.98
CA ALA A 62 -14.78 -5.43 11.96
C ALA A 62 -13.95 -4.24 12.49
N VAL A 63 -14.57 -3.31 13.22
CA VAL A 63 -13.87 -2.19 13.87
C VAL A 63 -12.86 -2.71 14.90
N TYR A 64 -13.25 -3.67 15.75
CA TYR A 64 -12.31 -4.28 16.68
C TYR A 64 -11.11 -4.93 15.98
N ARG A 65 -11.35 -5.70 14.91
CA ARG A 65 -10.29 -6.34 14.11
C ARG A 65 -9.42 -5.34 13.36
N SER A 66 -9.95 -4.17 13.00
CA SER A 66 -9.19 -3.12 12.31
C SER A 66 -8.07 -2.52 13.16
N MET A 67 -8.09 -2.73 14.48
CA MET A 67 -7.05 -2.26 15.39
C MET A 67 -5.81 -3.16 15.40
N TYR A 68 -5.92 -4.40 14.90
CA TYR A 68 -4.82 -5.36 14.92
C TYR A 68 -4.08 -5.35 13.57
N PRO A 69 -2.74 -5.23 13.56
CA PRO A 69 -1.97 -5.15 12.32
C PRO A 69 -2.20 -6.32 11.36
N ASP A 70 -2.40 -7.53 11.89
CA ASP A 70 -2.55 -8.74 11.08
C ASP A 70 -3.90 -8.84 10.37
N SER A 71 -4.94 -8.20 10.92
CA SER A 71 -6.30 -8.20 10.35
C SER A 71 -6.75 -6.86 9.79
N ALA A 72 -6.00 -5.78 10.02
CA ALA A 72 -6.28 -4.48 9.46
C ALA A 72 -6.03 -4.45 7.95
N VAL A 73 -6.88 -3.71 7.24
CA VAL A 73 -6.83 -3.53 5.79
C VAL A 73 -7.06 -2.06 5.43
N GLY A 74 -6.59 -1.65 4.26
CA GLY A 74 -6.79 -0.29 3.74
C GLY A 74 -6.33 0.80 4.70
N ASP A 75 -7.19 1.81 4.91
CA ASP A 75 -6.85 3.00 5.70
C ASP A 75 -6.53 2.69 7.17
N ALA A 76 -7.15 1.66 7.75
CA ALA A 76 -6.85 1.23 9.11
C ALA A 76 -5.42 0.68 9.22
N LEU A 77 -4.98 -0.10 8.22
CA LEU A 77 -3.61 -0.58 8.13
C LEU A 77 -2.63 0.57 7.89
N ASP A 78 -3.00 1.53 7.05
CA ASP A 78 -2.17 2.73 6.78
C ASP A 78 -1.99 3.55 8.07
N GLY A 79 -3.03 3.71 8.88
CA GLY A 79 -2.95 4.32 10.20
C GLY A 79 -2.03 3.57 11.17
N ILE A 80 -2.14 2.23 11.23
CA ILE A 80 -1.27 1.38 12.05
C ILE A 80 0.19 1.44 11.59
N ALA A 81 0.42 1.46 10.28
CA ALA A 81 1.76 1.58 9.70
C ALA A 81 2.37 2.96 10.01
N ALA A 82 1.56 4.03 9.95
CA ALA A 82 2.00 5.38 10.28
C ALA A 82 2.46 5.52 11.74
N ILE A 83 1.85 4.80 12.69
CA ILE A 83 2.32 4.75 14.09
C ILE A 83 3.78 4.26 14.17
N THR A 84 4.17 3.36 13.29
CA THR A 84 5.54 2.81 13.21
C THR A 84 6.47 3.60 12.28
N GLY A 85 6.03 4.77 11.80
CA GLY A 85 6.80 5.61 10.88
C GLY A 85 6.87 5.10 9.44
N VAL A 86 6.07 4.07 9.09
CA VAL A 86 6.03 3.50 7.74
C VAL A 86 4.77 3.99 7.04
N THR A 87 4.93 4.71 5.94
CA THR A 87 3.81 5.16 5.10
C THR A 87 3.75 4.35 3.82
N ARG A 88 2.54 4.03 3.33
CA ARG A 88 2.35 3.28 2.09
C ARG A 88 3.00 3.97 0.90
N LEU A 89 3.67 3.20 0.05
CA LEU A 89 4.25 3.71 -1.17
C LEU A 89 3.15 4.01 -2.20
N PRO A 90 3.04 5.26 -2.69
CA PRO A 90 2.03 5.61 -3.69
C PRO A 90 2.36 4.97 -5.04
N ALA A 91 1.32 4.77 -5.85
CA ALA A 91 1.49 4.41 -7.25
C ALA A 91 2.25 5.51 -7.99
N THR A 92 3.18 5.14 -8.86
CA THR A 92 3.90 6.09 -9.72
C THR A 92 3.63 5.76 -11.18
N PRO A 93 3.40 6.76 -12.05
CA PRO A 93 3.25 6.53 -13.48
C PRO A 93 4.60 6.17 -14.12
N SER A 94 4.55 5.45 -15.24
CA SER A 94 5.71 5.23 -16.10
C SER A 94 6.17 6.52 -16.76
N ARG A 95 7.48 6.62 -17.02
CA ARG A 95 8.12 7.79 -17.65
C ARG A 95 8.92 7.35 -18.86
N VAL A 96 8.84 8.11 -19.95
CA VAL A 96 9.57 7.82 -21.19
C VAL A 96 10.14 9.11 -21.76
N ILE A 97 11.36 9.04 -22.30
CA ILE A 97 11.94 10.14 -23.07
C ILE A 97 11.56 9.92 -24.54
N ALA A 98 10.62 10.73 -25.02
CA ALA A 98 10.18 10.70 -26.40
C ALA A 98 10.93 11.77 -27.22
N THR A 99 11.34 11.42 -28.43
CA THR A 99 11.82 12.35 -29.44
C THR A 99 10.62 12.83 -30.24
N VAL A 100 10.31 14.11 -30.11
CA VAL A 100 9.25 14.79 -30.86
C VAL A 100 9.88 15.53 -32.03
N SER A 101 9.34 15.35 -33.23
CA SER A 101 9.78 16.05 -34.44
C SER A 101 8.65 16.85 -35.06
N GLY A 102 9.00 17.98 -35.69
CA GLY A 102 8.04 18.88 -36.29
C GLY A 102 8.64 20.18 -36.82
N VAL A 103 7.77 21.15 -37.09
CA VAL A 103 8.16 22.44 -37.65
C VAL A 103 8.91 23.27 -36.61
N PRO A 104 10.10 23.81 -36.94
CA PRO A 104 10.83 24.73 -36.07
C PRO A 104 9.98 25.88 -35.53
N GLY A 105 10.16 26.21 -34.25
CA GLY A 105 9.39 27.26 -33.58
C GLY A 105 7.99 26.85 -33.12
N THR A 106 7.56 25.61 -33.39
CA THR A 106 6.30 25.09 -32.86
C THR A 106 6.39 24.90 -31.35
N VAL A 107 5.40 25.45 -30.63
CA VAL A 107 5.26 25.26 -29.19
C VAL A 107 4.38 24.05 -28.94
N LEU A 108 4.94 23.02 -28.30
CA LEU A 108 4.21 21.87 -27.79
C LEU A 108 3.88 22.13 -26.32
N PRO A 109 2.63 22.48 -25.97
CA PRO A 109 2.28 22.76 -24.59
C PRO A 109 2.27 21.48 -23.73
N ALA A 110 2.26 21.66 -22.42
CA ALA A 110 2.09 20.55 -21.47
C ALA A 110 0.72 19.87 -21.65
N GLY A 111 0.66 18.57 -21.38
CA GLY A 111 -0.56 17.77 -21.42
C GLY A 111 -0.94 17.22 -22.80
N ARG A 112 -0.02 17.20 -23.77
CA ARG A 112 -0.26 16.58 -25.09
C ARG A 112 0.02 15.10 -25.07
N VAL A 113 -0.90 14.32 -25.62
CA VAL A 113 -0.95 12.86 -25.51
C VAL A 113 -0.47 12.17 -26.79
N ALA A 114 0.40 11.19 -26.60
CA ALA A 114 0.80 10.19 -27.58
C ALA A 114 0.51 8.79 -27.01
N SER A 115 0.15 7.85 -27.87
CA SER A 115 -0.13 6.46 -27.51
C SER A 115 0.91 5.51 -28.07
N VAL A 116 1.08 4.39 -27.37
CA VAL A 116 1.93 3.27 -27.77
C VAL A 116 1.20 2.39 -28.77
N GLU A 117 1.81 2.14 -29.92
CA GLU A 117 1.31 1.25 -30.95
C GLU A 117 1.25 -0.20 -30.41
N GLY A 118 0.09 -0.84 -30.59
CA GLY A 118 -0.18 -2.20 -30.12
C GLY A 118 -0.82 -2.28 -28.74
N THR A 119 -0.33 -1.54 -27.73
CA THR A 119 -0.91 -1.57 -26.36
C THR A 119 -1.96 -0.49 -26.13
N GLY A 120 -1.91 0.63 -26.87
CA GLY A 120 -2.79 1.78 -26.67
C GLY A 120 -2.49 2.58 -25.39
N ALA A 121 -1.36 2.32 -24.74
CA ALA A 121 -0.96 3.04 -23.53
C ALA A 121 -0.70 4.52 -23.82
N ARG A 122 -1.27 5.42 -23.02
CA ARG A 122 -1.22 6.87 -23.25
C ARG A 122 -0.16 7.55 -22.39
N PHE A 123 0.63 8.40 -23.02
CA PHE A 123 1.68 9.21 -22.41
C PHE A 123 1.47 10.68 -22.75
N ARG A 124 1.58 11.54 -21.74
CA ARG A 124 1.39 12.99 -21.87
C ARG A 124 2.68 13.77 -21.62
N THR A 125 2.87 14.89 -22.31
CA THR A 125 3.96 15.83 -22.03
C THR A 125 3.80 16.47 -20.65
N VAL A 126 4.90 16.58 -19.90
CA VAL A 126 4.90 17.19 -18.55
C VAL A 126 5.05 18.70 -18.63
N GLU A 127 5.90 19.16 -19.51
CA GLU A 127 6.29 20.56 -19.65
C GLU A 127 6.01 21.07 -21.06
N GLU A 128 5.89 22.38 -21.20
CA GLU A 128 5.84 23.04 -22.49
C GLU A 128 7.25 23.07 -23.09
N VAL A 129 7.36 22.67 -24.35
CA VAL A 129 8.63 22.60 -25.07
C VAL A 129 8.48 23.22 -26.46
N THR A 130 9.44 24.03 -26.88
CA THR A 130 9.50 24.58 -28.24
C THR A 130 10.44 23.74 -29.10
N ILE A 131 9.98 23.36 -30.30
CA ILE A 131 10.79 22.60 -31.25
C ILE A 131 11.92 23.51 -31.79
N PRO A 132 13.20 23.14 -31.65
CA PRO A 132 14.33 23.95 -32.12
C PRO A 132 14.44 23.90 -33.65
N GLU A 133 15.32 24.74 -34.22
CA GLU A 133 15.62 24.78 -35.67
C GLU A 133 16.07 23.43 -36.26
N VAL A 134 16.59 22.53 -35.42
CA VAL A 134 16.96 21.15 -35.80
C VAL A 134 15.72 20.31 -36.18
N GLY A 135 14.51 20.74 -35.81
CA GLY A 135 13.25 20.08 -36.13
C GLY A 135 12.91 18.89 -35.23
N SER A 136 13.72 18.60 -34.21
CA SER A 136 13.44 17.56 -33.21
C SER A 136 13.95 17.91 -31.82
N ILE A 137 13.29 17.39 -30.79
CA ILE A 137 13.63 17.59 -29.38
C ILE A 137 13.25 16.37 -28.54
N ARG A 138 14.03 16.09 -27.50
CA ARG A 138 13.70 15.07 -26.49
C ARG A 138 12.84 15.69 -25.40
N VAL A 139 11.69 15.09 -25.15
CA VAL A 139 10.69 15.53 -24.17
C VAL A 139 10.38 14.37 -23.24
N GLU A 140 10.30 14.65 -21.94
CA GLU A 140 9.80 13.68 -20.98
C GLU A 140 8.28 13.59 -21.08
N MET A 141 7.77 12.39 -21.34
CA MET A 141 6.36 12.07 -21.31
C MET A 141 6.07 11.09 -20.17
N VAL A 142 4.95 11.32 -19.48
CA VAL A 142 4.50 10.54 -18.32
C VAL A 142 3.21 9.83 -18.70
N ALA A 143 3.06 8.56 -18.31
CA ALA A 143 1.82 7.83 -18.54
C ALA A 143 0.62 8.54 -17.86
N GLU A 144 -0.54 8.53 -18.51
CA GLU A 144 -1.78 9.07 -17.90
C GLU A 144 -2.22 8.22 -16.70
N ASP A 145 -2.11 6.90 -16.85
CA ASP A 145 -2.44 5.94 -15.81
C ASP A 145 -1.21 5.61 -14.95
N THR A 146 -1.44 5.40 -13.65
CA THR A 146 -0.40 4.96 -12.72
C THR A 146 -0.20 3.45 -12.79
N GLY A 147 1.04 2.99 -12.70
CA GLY A 147 1.38 1.57 -12.73
C GLY A 147 2.59 1.28 -13.64
N PRO A 148 3.01 0.01 -13.72
CA PRO A 148 4.07 -0.41 -14.61
C PRO A 148 3.54 -0.52 -16.04
N ILE A 149 3.44 0.61 -16.73
CA ILE A 149 2.99 0.68 -18.12
C ILE A 149 4.22 0.58 -19.04
N PRO A 150 4.36 -0.51 -19.81
CA PRO A 150 5.48 -0.67 -20.71
C PRO A 150 5.31 0.17 -21.98
N ALA A 151 6.38 0.86 -22.37
CA ALA A 151 6.55 1.45 -23.69
C ALA A 151 7.95 1.08 -24.19
N PRO A 152 8.10 -0.06 -24.90
CA PRO A 152 9.36 -0.46 -25.49
C PRO A 152 9.87 0.55 -26.52
N ALA A 153 11.17 0.59 -26.78
CA ALA A 153 11.78 1.47 -27.78
C ALA A 153 11.08 1.34 -29.15
N GLY A 154 10.76 2.48 -29.75
CA GLY A 154 10.14 2.59 -31.07
C GLY A 154 8.63 2.34 -31.10
N THR A 155 7.96 2.17 -29.96
CA THR A 155 6.52 1.86 -29.92
C THR A 155 5.63 3.07 -29.67
N LEU A 156 6.14 4.17 -29.11
CA LEU A 156 5.38 5.39 -28.89
C LEU A 156 5.32 6.24 -30.17
N THR A 157 4.45 5.87 -31.11
CA THR A 157 4.40 6.46 -32.47
C THR A 157 3.08 7.16 -32.80
N GLN A 158 2.00 6.88 -32.07
CA GLN A 158 0.66 7.37 -32.40
C GLN A 158 0.36 8.67 -31.63
N ILE A 159 -0.08 9.72 -32.33
CA ILE A 159 -0.42 11.01 -31.73
C ILE A 159 -1.94 11.08 -31.50
N GLU A 160 -2.39 11.24 -30.25
CA GLU A 160 -3.82 11.37 -29.94
C GLU A 160 -4.30 12.82 -29.92
N THR A 161 -3.49 13.75 -29.40
CA THR A 161 -3.82 15.19 -29.38
C THR A 161 -2.88 15.97 -30.29
N PRO A 162 -3.14 16.03 -31.61
CA PRO A 162 -2.24 16.70 -32.55
C PRO A 162 -2.19 18.21 -32.28
N VAL A 163 -1.00 18.78 -32.46
CA VAL A 163 -0.75 20.23 -32.44
C VAL A 163 -0.24 20.62 -33.82
N VAL A 164 -0.68 21.79 -34.32
CA VAL A 164 -0.21 22.30 -35.62
C VAL A 164 1.31 22.46 -35.56
N GLY A 165 2.03 21.75 -36.43
CA GLY A 165 3.50 21.72 -36.46
C GLY A 165 4.14 20.54 -35.72
N TRP A 166 3.37 19.66 -35.05
CA TRP A 166 3.85 18.39 -34.53
C TRP A 166 3.66 17.28 -35.59
N GLU A 167 4.75 16.69 -36.06
CA GLU A 167 4.73 15.72 -37.17
C GLU A 167 4.88 14.27 -36.71
N SER A 168 5.80 14.00 -35.79
CA SER A 168 6.02 12.64 -35.28
C SER A 168 6.51 12.61 -33.84
N VAL A 169 6.32 11.46 -33.20
CA VAL A 169 6.82 11.14 -31.87
C VAL A 169 7.39 9.73 -31.92
N ILE A 170 8.54 9.52 -31.28
CA ILE A 170 9.15 8.19 -31.14
C ILE A 170 9.98 8.14 -29.88
N ASN A 171 9.86 7.07 -29.09
CA ASN A 171 10.79 6.81 -28.00
C ASN A 171 11.99 6.00 -28.50
N LEU A 172 13.21 6.47 -28.25
CA LEU A 172 14.43 5.76 -28.66
C LEU A 172 14.90 4.72 -27.63
N GLU A 173 14.40 4.86 -26.40
CA GLU A 173 14.71 4.00 -25.26
C GLU A 173 13.40 3.48 -24.65
N ASP A 174 13.51 2.38 -23.93
CA ASP A 174 12.41 1.82 -23.17
C ASP A 174 11.97 2.78 -22.06
N ALA A 175 10.67 2.79 -21.76
CA ALA A 175 10.15 3.54 -20.64
C ALA A 175 10.63 2.99 -19.29
N ILE A 176 10.91 3.91 -18.37
CA ILE A 176 11.08 3.60 -16.96
C ILE A 176 9.68 3.25 -16.43
N LEU A 177 9.51 1.99 -16.06
CA LEU A 177 8.24 1.48 -15.54
C LEU A 177 7.90 2.18 -14.22
N GLY A 178 6.65 2.62 -14.12
CA GLY A 178 6.06 3.04 -12.87
C GLY A 178 5.85 1.87 -11.90
N ARG A 179 5.20 2.15 -10.79
CA ARG A 179 4.83 1.12 -9.80
C ARG A 179 3.36 1.23 -9.45
N ASN A 180 2.76 0.10 -9.14
CA ASN A 180 1.42 0.07 -8.55
C ASN A 180 1.46 0.58 -7.11
N ARG A 181 0.29 0.95 -6.58
CA ARG A 181 0.15 1.21 -5.14
C ARG A 181 0.53 -0.07 -4.40
N GLU A 182 1.39 0.07 -3.39
CA GLU A 182 1.82 -1.04 -2.53
C GLU A 182 0.59 -1.75 -1.94
N THR A 183 0.61 -3.08 -1.98
CA THR A 183 -0.46 -3.93 -1.45
C THR A 183 -0.45 -3.94 0.07
N ASP A 184 -1.56 -4.39 0.69
CA ASP A 184 -1.64 -4.49 2.15
C ASP A 184 -0.61 -5.51 2.69
N GLU A 185 -0.38 -6.60 1.96
CA GLU A 185 0.60 -7.64 2.28
C GLU A 185 2.04 -7.11 2.26
N GLU A 186 2.40 -6.37 1.21
CA GLU A 186 3.71 -5.75 1.09
C GLU A 186 3.95 -4.70 2.17
N LEU A 187 2.95 -3.88 2.48
CA LEU A 187 3.03 -2.89 3.55
C LEU A 187 3.22 -3.56 4.92
N ARG A 188 2.48 -4.64 5.22
CA ARG A 188 2.65 -5.42 6.45
C ARG A 188 4.07 -5.99 6.56
N ALA A 189 4.56 -6.63 5.50
CA ALA A 189 5.91 -7.20 5.47
C ALA A 189 6.99 -6.12 5.66
N ARG A 190 6.87 -4.97 4.98
CA ARG A 190 7.81 -3.85 5.12
C ARG A 190 7.77 -3.24 6.52
N ARG A 191 6.58 -3.10 7.10
CA ARG A 191 6.41 -2.63 8.48
C ARG A 191 7.11 -3.57 9.46
N GLU A 192 6.91 -4.88 9.34
CA GLU A 192 7.54 -5.86 10.22
C GLU A 192 9.07 -5.84 10.07
N ALA A 193 9.57 -5.79 8.83
CA ALA A 193 11.01 -5.65 8.57
C ALA A 193 11.59 -4.38 9.19
N THR A 194 10.86 -3.26 9.10
CA THR A 194 11.26 -1.98 9.71
C THR A 194 11.28 -2.07 11.22
N LEU A 195 10.26 -2.65 11.85
CA LEU A 195 10.23 -2.85 13.30
C LEU A 195 11.39 -3.73 13.80
N ARG A 196 11.70 -4.82 13.08
CA ARG A 196 12.87 -5.66 13.38
C ARG A 196 14.17 -4.88 13.23
N ALA A 197 14.27 -4.01 12.23
CA ALA A 197 15.42 -3.15 12.00
C ALA A 197 15.50 -1.96 12.98
N VAL A 198 14.42 -1.48 13.58
CA VAL A 198 14.47 -0.42 14.61
C VAL A 198 14.80 -0.99 15.99
N GLY A 199 14.46 -2.25 16.25
CA GLY A 199 15.00 -3.02 17.38
C GLY A 199 16.52 -3.27 17.31
N SER A 200 17.22 -2.67 16.33
CA SER A 200 18.59 -3.02 15.96
C SER A 200 19.72 -2.39 16.76
N GLY A 201 19.41 -1.73 17.87
CA GLY A 201 20.43 -1.31 18.84
C GLY A 201 21.01 -2.46 19.67
N THR A 202 20.71 -3.72 19.34
CA THR A 202 21.15 -4.89 20.11
C THR A 202 22.31 -5.61 19.40
N PHE A 203 23.13 -6.31 20.18
CA PHE A 203 24.27 -7.10 19.67
C PHE A 203 23.88 -8.05 18.51
N GLU A 204 22.70 -8.66 18.59
CA GLU A 204 22.20 -9.63 17.62
C GLU A 204 21.81 -9.03 16.28
N SER A 205 21.32 -7.79 16.26
CA SER A 205 20.92 -7.11 15.03
C SER A 205 22.11 -6.56 14.23
N LEU A 206 23.18 -6.14 14.91
CA LEU A 206 24.47 -5.87 14.26
C LEU A 206 25.01 -7.15 13.61
N ARG A 207 24.90 -8.31 14.28
CA ARG A 207 25.33 -9.60 13.72
C ARG A 207 24.55 -9.95 12.46
N ALA A 208 23.23 -9.81 12.51
CA ALA A 208 22.34 -10.11 11.40
C ALA A 208 22.58 -9.18 10.20
N ALA A 209 22.78 -7.87 10.44
CA ALA A 209 23.07 -6.90 9.39
C ALA A 209 24.41 -7.18 8.68
N LEU A 210 25.44 -7.61 9.42
CA LEU A 210 26.75 -7.93 8.85
C LEU A 210 26.75 -9.25 8.07
N LEU A 211 25.95 -10.24 8.47
CA LEU A 211 25.77 -11.51 7.73
C LEU A 211 25.02 -11.34 6.40
N LEU A 212 24.26 -10.25 6.24
CA LEU A 212 23.53 -9.93 5.01
C LEU A 212 24.42 -9.33 3.91
N LEU A 213 25.66 -8.97 4.23
CA LEU A 213 26.61 -8.44 3.23
C LEU A 213 27.14 -9.57 2.34
N PRO A 214 27.20 -9.35 1.01
CA PRO A 214 27.70 -10.37 0.08
C PRO A 214 29.18 -10.65 0.34
N GLY A 215 29.51 -11.92 0.61
CA GLY A 215 30.89 -12.40 0.83
C GLY A 215 31.30 -12.60 2.30
N VAL A 216 30.34 -12.67 3.24
CA VAL A 216 30.62 -12.91 4.67
C VAL A 216 30.24 -14.34 5.07
N GLN A 217 31.19 -15.12 5.60
CA GLN A 217 30.99 -16.52 6.04
C GLN A 217 30.79 -16.63 7.56
N GLN A 218 31.47 -15.80 8.36
CA GLN A 218 31.34 -15.80 9.82
C GLN A 218 31.55 -14.40 10.41
N VAL A 219 30.69 -14.01 11.36
CA VAL A 219 30.81 -12.74 12.11
C VAL A 219 30.86 -13.06 13.60
N ARG A 220 31.91 -12.61 14.28
CA ARG A 220 31.97 -12.56 15.75
C ARG A 220 31.98 -11.10 16.19
N LEU A 221 31.04 -10.73 17.04
CA LEU A 221 30.96 -9.42 17.66
C LEU A 221 31.48 -9.50 19.10
N PHE A 222 32.19 -8.48 19.54
CA PHE A 222 32.59 -8.25 20.91
C PHE A 222 32.02 -6.91 21.35
N GLU A 223 31.42 -6.86 22.53
CA GLU A 223 30.84 -5.64 23.11
C GLU A 223 31.49 -5.40 24.47
N ASN A 224 32.06 -4.20 24.65
CA ASN A 224 32.51 -3.75 25.96
C ASN A 224 31.46 -2.79 26.56
N THR A 225 30.61 -3.33 27.43
CA THR A 225 29.59 -2.56 28.17
C THR A 225 30.13 -1.82 29.39
N SER A 226 31.41 -2.03 29.74
CA SER A 226 32.05 -1.40 30.90
C SER A 226 32.64 -0.02 30.57
N MET A 227 32.90 0.77 31.63
CA MET A 227 33.55 2.09 31.53
C MET A 227 35.08 2.02 31.54
N GLU A 228 35.64 0.81 31.50
CA GLU A 228 37.07 0.56 31.48
C GLU A 228 37.44 -0.21 30.21
N THR A 229 38.70 -0.09 29.77
CA THR A 229 39.20 -0.85 28.62
C THR A 229 39.32 -2.32 29.00
N ASP A 230 38.69 -3.22 28.24
CA ASP A 230 38.70 -4.66 28.52
C ASP A 230 40.06 -5.31 28.15
N ALA A 231 40.31 -6.54 28.61
CA ALA A 231 41.56 -7.28 28.43
C ALA A 231 41.97 -7.53 26.96
N THR A 232 41.04 -7.32 26.03
CA THR A 232 41.23 -7.40 24.57
C THR A 232 41.58 -6.05 23.92
N GLY A 233 41.69 -4.96 24.68
CA GLY A 233 42.07 -3.64 24.18
C GLY A 233 40.90 -2.79 23.68
N LEU A 234 39.65 -3.21 23.93
CA LEU A 234 38.45 -2.51 23.49
C LEU A 234 38.16 -1.26 24.34
N PRO A 235 38.09 -0.05 23.74
CA PRO A 235 37.77 1.17 24.47
C PRO A 235 36.36 1.12 25.11
N PRO A 236 36.09 1.93 26.14
CA PRO A 236 34.81 1.88 26.85
C PRO A 236 33.63 2.22 25.92
N LYS A 237 32.51 1.50 26.08
CA LYS A 237 31.30 1.61 25.24
C LYS A 237 31.54 1.42 23.74
N SER A 238 32.37 0.45 23.37
CA SER A 238 32.66 0.14 21.97
C SER A 238 32.24 -1.27 21.56
N PHE A 239 32.04 -1.42 20.25
CA PHE A 239 31.75 -2.67 19.57
C PHE A 239 32.88 -2.99 18.60
N GLU A 240 33.34 -4.23 18.58
CA GLU A 240 34.28 -4.74 17.58
C GLU A 240 33.65 -5.92 16.84
N ALA A 241 33.69 -5.87 15.51
CA ALA A 241 33.17 -6.90 14.63
C ALA A 241 34.33 -7.54 13.87
N VAL A 242 34.59 -8.82 14.13
CA VAL A 242 35.54 -9.62 13.37
C VAL A 242 34.76 -10.42 12.32
N ILE A 243 35.03 -10.12 11.06
CA ILE A 243 34.33 -10.68 9.90
C ILE A 243 35.31 -11.55 9.12
N GLN A 244 34.92 -12.80 8.85
CA GLN A 244 35.61 -13.71 7.95
C GLN A 244 34.78 -13.88 6.68
N GLY A 245 35.37 -13.53 5.54
CA GLY A 245 34.79 -13.72 4.20
C GLY A 245 35.36 -14.92 3.46
#